data_AF-A0A920PY67-F1
#
_entry.id   AF-A0A920PY67-F1
#
_cell.length_a   1.000
_cell.length_b   1.000
_cell.length_c   1.000
_cell.angle_alpha   90.00
_cell.angle_beta   90.00
_cell.angle_gamma   90.00
#
_symmetry.space_group_name_H-M   'P 1'
#
loop_
_entity.id
_entity.type
_entity.pdbx_description
1 polymer ?
#
loop_
_entity_poly.entity_id
_entity_poly.type
_entity_poly.pdbx_seq_one_letter_code
_entity_poly.pdbx_strand_id
1 'polypeptide(L)'
;MRFHHPRFTIFISTLSIRTVRNAWYSDYWPQGEATTYAGFPAFYDDIYLLYTQVDTQPPGGFDRALQRSEPQSGFWTFGSTFAGPNTDAFRERIRDFDQEAFEFVTLYGGSDGGDTAHHALALPMGDALLRASSIAERAEEEAADPPTPPTSGLDFAYLVDPDGMLVEVTAGQNDSFRSHTHFWAEHPLCAANWHVEHLGARFPENQNTFSSDFNFSENGWSPCEVPTGEVTFPTYMEVGQLRIPAGNV
;
A
#
# COMPACT_ATOMS: atom_id res chain seq x y z
N MET A 1 40.28 -11.55 -1.17
CA MET A 1 39.36 -10.41 -1.38
C MET A 1 38.11 -10.93 -2.09
N ARG A 2 37.01 -11.07 -1.35
CA ARG A 2 35.66 -11.26 -1.89
C ARG A 2 34.81 -10.21 -1.21
N PHE A 3 34.32 -9.23 -1.97
CA PHE A 3 33.27 -8.34 -1.52
C PHE A 3 31.95 -9.10 -1.65
N HIS A 4 31.36 -9.51 -0.54
CA HIS A 4 29.94 -9.85 -0.49
C HIS A 4 29.17 -8.54 -0.34
N HIS A 5 28.26 -8.28 -1.28
CA HIS A 5 27.33 -7.16 -1.26
C HIS A 5 26.61 -7.05 0.09
N PRO A 6 26.44 -5.85 0.66
CA PRO A 6 25.42 -5.65 1.66
C PRO A 6 24.08 -5.61 0.92
N ARG A 7 23.22 -6.60 1.15
CA ARG A 7 21.78 -6.39 1.00
C ARG A 7 21.43 -5.27 1.97
N PHE A 8 20.91 -4.15 1.47
CA PHE A 8 20.31 -3.14 2.31
C PHE A 8 19.13 -3.80 3.03
N THR A 9 19.28 -4.09 4.32
CA THR A 9 18.15 -4.43 5.18
C THR A 9 17.43 -3.11 5.47
N ILE A 10 16.29 -2.88 4.84
CA ILE A 10 15.42 -1.76 5.18
C ILE A 10 14.92 -1.99 6.61
N PHE A 11 15.22 -1.04 7.48
CA PHE A 11 14.73 -1.00 8.85
C PHE A 11 13.46 -0.17 8.88
N ILE A 12 12.32 -0.80 9.16
CA ILE A 12 11.11 -0.07 9.55
C ILE A 12 11.00 -0.27 11.06
N SER A 13 11.15 0.81 11.82
CA SER A 13 10.89 0.79 13.26
C SER A 13 9.41 1.00 13.46
N THR A 14 8.73 0.01 14.03
CA THR A 14 7.42 0.22 14.67
C THR A 14 7.65 0.50 16.14
N LEU A 15 6.98 1.54 16.65
CA LEU A 15 7.05 1.92 18.06
C LEU A 15 5.77 1.39 18.71
N SER A 16 5.93 0.45 19.65
CA SER A 16 4.81 -0.28 20.25
C SER A 16 4.72 -0.01 21.74
N ILE A 17 3.51 0.21 22.25
CA ILE A 17 3.26 0.41 23.69
C ILE A 17 3.33 -0.90 24.50
N ARG A 18 3.27 -2.08 23.86
CA ARG A 18 3.19 -3.37 24.58
C ARG A 18 3.87 -4.55 23.86
N THR A 19 4.36 -5.50 24.66
CA THR A 19 4.93 -6.80 24.26
C THR A 19 4.00 -7.68 23.41
N VAL A 20 2.70 -7.35 23.35
CA VAL A 20 1.63 -8.15 22.71
C VAL A 20 1.62 -8.06 21.18
N ARG A 21 2.34 -7.11 20.56
CA ARG A 21 2.22 -6.81 19.12
C ARG A 21 3.08 -7.67 18.19
N ASN A 22 4.18 -8.25 18.68
CA ASN A 22 4.93 -9.26 17.91
C ASN A 22 4.07 -10.52 17.66
N ALA A 23 3.20 -10.86 18.61
CA ALA A 23 2.23 -11.95 18.43
C ALA A 23 1.22 -11.62 17.34
N TRP A 24 0.66 -10.40 17.32
CA TRP A 24 -0.28 -9.98 16.27
C TRP A 24 0.30 -10.15 14.87
N TYR A 25 1.57 -9.78 14.65
CA TYR A 25 2.21 -9.95 13.34
C TYR A 25 2.43 -11.41 12.94
N SER A 26 2.54 -12.33 13.90
CA SER A 26 2.60 -13.76 13.63
C SER A 26 1.26 -14.33 13.14
N ASP A 27 0.16 -13.73 13.55
CA ASP A 27 -1.18 -14.10 13.08
C ASP A 27 -1.56 -13.35 11.78
N TYR A 28 -1.15 -12.08 11.66
CA TYR A 28 -1.26 -11.31 10.41
C TYR A 28 -0.46 -11.95 9.28
N TRP A 29 0.75 -12.42 9.57
CA TRP A 29 1.65 -13.05 8.60
C TRP A 29 2.21 -14.40 9.09
N PRO A 30 1.45 -15.49 8.98
CA PRO A 30 1.85 -16.80 9.54
C PRO A 30 3.10 -17.43 8.95
N GLN A 31 3.64 -16.88 7.85
CA GLN A 31 4.83 -17.39 7.17
C GLN A 31 6.12 -16.83 7.77
N GLY A 32 6.03 -15.74 8.53
CA GLY A 32 7.17 -15.15 9.21
C GLY A 32 7.33 -15.68 10.63
N GLU A 33 8.31 -15.15 11.35
CA GLU A 33 8.60 -15.55 12.72
C GLU A 33 8.95 -14.38 13.64
N ALA A 34 8.46 -14.46 14.87
CA ALA A 34 8.92 -13.61 15.96
C ALA A 34 10.37 -13.96 16.33
N THR A 35 11.25 -12.95 16.34
CA THR A 35 12.69 -13.13 16.56
C THR A 35 13.31 -11.92 17.27
N THR A 36 14.65 -11.85 17.29
CA THR A 36 15.41 -10.68 17.72
C THR A 36 16.47 -10.33 16.68
N TYR A 37 16.69 -9.04 16.45
CA TYR A 37 17.74 -8.56 15.54
C TYR A 37 18.42 -7.33 16.13
N ALA A 38 19.75 -7.32 16.15
CA ALA A 38 20.56 -6.24 16.72
C ALA A 38 20.15 -5.81 18.15
N GLY A 39 19.65 -6.74 18.95
CA GLY A 39 19.20 -6.47 20.32
C GLY A 39 17.76 -5.96 20.45
N PHE A 40 17.04 -5.81 19.35
CA PHE A 40 15.62 -5.43 19.32
C PHE A 40 14.74 -6.66 19.11
N PRO A 41 13.56 -6.74 19.77
CA PRO A 41 12.50 -7.63 19.33
C PRO A 41 12.15 -7.35 17.86
N ALA A 42 11.92 -8.39 17.08
CA ALA A 42 11.64 -8.27 15.67
C ALA A 42 10.59 -9.29 15.22
N PHE A 43 9.97 -8.99 14.09
CA PHE A 43 9.25 -9.97 13.27
C PHE A 43 9.99 -10.08 11.95
N TYR A 44 10.27 -11.30 11.49
CA TYR A 44 11.09 -11.55 10.31
C TYR A 44 10.31 -12.32 9.24
N ASP A 45 10.29 -11.76 8.05
CA ASP A 45 10.04 -12.46 6.78
C ASP A 45 10.72 -11.68 5.65
N ASP A 46 11.82 -12.23 5.12
CA ASP A 46 12.81 -11.62 4.21
C ASP A 46 13.45 -10.28 4.68
N ILE A 47 12.72 -9.47 5.44
CA ILE A 47 13.08 -8.23 6.10
C ILE A 47 12.78 -8.32 7.60
N TYR A 48 13.45 -7.50 8.39
CA TYR A 48 13.18 -7.38 9.82
C TYR A 48 12.29 -6.16 10.09
N LEU A 49 11.10 -6.41 10.64
CA LEU A 49 10.29 -5.38 11.29
C LEU A 49 10.74 -5.28 12.75
N LEU A 50 11.41 -4.18 13.09
CA LEU A 50 11.97 -3.99 14.44
C LEU A 50 10.97 -3.26 15.33
N TYR A 51 10.80 -3.78 16.54
CA TYR A 51 9.96 -3.15 17.55
C TYR A 51 10.81 -2.43 18.58
N THR A 52 10.48 -1.16 18.79
CA THR A 52 10.96 -0.40 19.94
C THR A 52 9.80 -0.22 20.91
N GLN A 53 9.96 -0.70 22.14
CA GLN A 53 8.95 -0.52 23.17
C GLN A 53 8.95 0.93 23.67
N VAL A 54 7.78 1.56 23.70
CA VAL A 54 7.57 2.93 24.17
C VAL A 54 6.48 2.98 25.23
N ASP A 55 6.48 3.99 26.09
CA ASP A 55 5.44 4.14 27.12
C ASP A 55 4.14 4.76 26.58
N THR A 56 4.18 5.36 25.39
CA THR A 56 3.05 6.07 24.76
C THR A 56 3.15 5.92 23.24
N GLN A 57 2.01 5.81 22.55
CA GLN A 57 1.96 5.66 21.10
C GLN A 57 2.66 6.87 20.48
N PRO A 58 3.60 6.68 19.54
CA PRO A 58 4.12 7.81 18.80
C PRO A 58 3.00 8.54 18.03
N PRO A 59 3.21 9.83 17.73
CA PRO A 59 2.37 10.52 16.76
C PRO A 59 2.57 9.91 15.35
N GLY A 60 1.61 10.11 14.44
CA GLY A 60 1.67 9.61 13.05
C GLY A 60 0.69 8.48 12.73
N GLY A 61 -0.14 8.08 13.70
CA GLY A 61 -1.23 7.13 13.48
C GLY A 61 -2.29 7.68 12.52
N PHE A 62 -3.01 6.78 11.86
CA PHE A 62 -4.09 7.10 10.94
C PHE A 62 -5.28 7.72 11.68
N ASP A 63 -5.59 8.96 11.34
CA ASP A 63 -6.78 9.69 11.77
C ASP A 63 -7.90 9.49 10.75
N ARG A 64 -9.04 8.97 11.23
CA ARG A 64 -10.20 8.62 10.39
C ARG A 64 -10.95 9.84 9.90
N ALA A 65 -11.03 10.89 10.72
CA ALA A 65 -11.72 12.12 10.34
C ALA A 65 -10.93 12.89 9.28
N LEU A 66 -9.59 12.80 9.34
CA LEU A 66 -8.71 13.42 8.36
C LEU A 66 -8.38 12.51 7.16
N GLN A 67 -8.71 11.21 7.24
CA GLN A 67 -8.37 10.17 6.26
C GLN A 67 -6.87 10.18 5.92
N ARG A 68 -6.01 10.26 6.94
CA ARG A 68 -4.54 10.31 6.77
C ARG A 68 -3.80 10.10 8.08
N SER A 69 -2.48 9.91 8.04
CA SER A 69 -1.64 9.93 9.24
C SER A 69 -1.54 11.33 9.85
N GLU A 70 -1.60 11.46 11.18
CA GLU A 70 -1.46 12.75 11.87
C GLU A 70 -0.40 12.71 13.00
N PRO A 71 0.67 13.54 12.92
CA PRO A 71 0.98 14.44 11.83
C PRO A 71 1.37 13.66 10.57
N GLN A 72 1.02 14.23 9.41
CA GLN A 72 1.36 13.63 8.13
C GLN A 72 2.88 13.63 7.91
N SER A 73 3.41 12.50 7.46
CA SER A 73 4.80 12.36 7.02
C SER A 73 4.87 12.07 5.51
N GLY A 74 6.08 11.93 4.96
CA GLY A 74 6.24 11.42 3.59
C GLY A 74 5.80 9.96 3.44
N PHE A 75 5.67 9.19 4.53
CA PHE A 75 5.14 7.83 4.48
C PHE A 75 3.62 7.85 4.34
N TRP A 76 3.12 7.04 3.41
CA TRP A 76 1.70 6.87 3.19
C TRP A 76 1.22 5.51 3.74
N THR A 77 1.67 4.40 3.14
CA THR A 77 1.35 3.04 3.60
C THR A 77 2.53 2.11 3.35
N PHE A 78 2.54 0.97 4.03
CA PHE A 78 3.28 -0.21 3.59
C PHE A 78 2.28 -1.30 3.19
N GLY A 79 2.71 -2.19 2.31
CA GLY A 79 1.82 -3.17 1.74
C GLY A 79 2.30 -4.61 1.85
N SER A 80 1.38 -5.50 2.17
CA SER A 80 1.55 -6.94 2.08
C SER A 80 0.73 -7.48 0.91
N THR A 81 1.27 -8.46 0.20
CA THR A 81 0.57 -9.17 -0.86
C THR A 81 0.25 -10.58 -0.41
N PHE A 82 -1.00 -11.01 -0.52
CA PHE A 82 -1.42 -12.39 -0.26
C PHE A 82 -1.71 -13.10 -1.57
N ALA A 83 -1.23 -14.34 -1.70
CA ALA A 83 -1.46 -15.17 -2.85
C ALA A 83 -2.95 -15.51 -2.97
N GLY A 84 -3.54 -15.21 -4.12
CA GLY A 84 -4.96 -15.46 -4.37
C GLY A 84 -5.57 -14.55 -5.43
N PRO A 85 -6.82 -14.84 -5.83
CA PRO A 85 -7.52 -14.02 -6.81
C PRO A 85 -7.97 -12.67 -6.22
N ASN A 86 -8.20 -12.60 -4.91
CA ASN A 86 -8.71 -11.43 -4.19
C ASN A 86 -8.26 -11.46 -2.71
N THR A 87 -8.70 -10.49 -1.92
CA THR A 87 -8.33 -10.34 -0.50
C THR A 87 -9.27 -11.06 0.48
N ASP A 88 -10.27 -11.81 0.01
CA ASP A 88 -11.34 -12.34 0.88
C ASP A 88 -10.82 -13.32 1.93
N ALA A 89 -9.98 -14.29 1.53
CA ALA A 89 -9.43 -15.28 2.46
C ALA A 89 -8.59 -14.63 3.58
N PHE A 90 -7.81 -13.59 3.24
CA PHE A 90 -7.10 -12.80 4.23
C PHE A 90 -8.07 -12.07 5.16
N ARG A 91 -9.10 -11.43 4.60
CA ARG A 91 -10.08 -10.64 5.34
C ARG A 91 -10.91 -11.50 6.28
N GLU A 92 -11.30 -12.70 5.88
CA GLU A 92 -11.97 -13.68 6.74
C GLU A 92 -11.06 -14.10 7.89
N ARG A 93 -9.83 -14.53 7.60
CA ARG A 93 -8.86 -14.96 8.62
C ARG A 93 -8.60 -13.90 9.68
N ILE A 94 -8.35 -12.65 9.25
CA ILE A 94 -7.99 -11.59 10.19
C ILE A 94 -9.21 -11.16 11.03
N ARG A 95 -10.43 -11.20 10.49
CA ARG A 95 -11.67 -10.97 11.28
C ARG A 95 -11.87 -12.00 12.38
N ASP A 96 -11.47 -13.25 12.17
CA ASP A 96 -11.65 -14.29 13.18
C ASP A 96 -10.59 -14.20 14.31
N PHE A 97 -9.47 -13.50 14.05
CA PHE A 97 -8.32 -13.46 14.94
C PHE A 97 -8.44 -12.38 16.03
N ASP A 98 -8.63 -11.11 15.67
CA ASP A 98 -8.61 -10.01 16.66
C ASP A 98 -9.31 -8.73 16.15
N GLN A 99 -10.65 -8.72 16.16
CA GLN A 99 -11.45 -7.61 15.64
C GLN A 99 -11.28 -6.30 16.40
N GLU A 100 -10.74 -6.33 17.62
CA GLU A 100 -10.50 -5.13 18.43
C GLU A 100 -9.12 -4.52 18.15
N ALA A 101 -8.17 -5.30 17.64
CA ALA A 101 -6.80 -4.85 17.41
C ALA A 101 -6.56 -4.20 16.04
N PHE A 102 -7.46 -4.37 15.07
CA PHE A 102 -7.36 -3.70 13.77
C PHE A 102 -8.74 -3.23 13.28
N GLU A 103 -8.73 -2.36 12.28
CA GLU A 103 -9.96 -1.92 11.61
C GLU A 103 -9.79 -1.92 10.10
N PHE A 104 -10.75 -2.47 9.37
CA PHE A 104 -10.81 -2.29 7.92
C PHE A 104 -11.28 -0.88 7.57
N VAL A 105 -10.53 -0.22 6.69
CA VAL A 105 -10.88 1.11 6.23
C VAL A 105 -11.91 1.01 5.11
N THR A 106 -12.89 1.91 5.13
CA THR A 106 -13.86 2.05 4.05
C THR A 106 -13.18 2.59 2.80
N LEU A 107 -13.44 1.94 1.67
CA LEU A 107 -13.12 2.41 0.32
C LEU A 107 -14.36 3.04 -0.31
N TYR A 108 -14.12 4.01 -1.18
CA TYR A 108 -15.10 4.71 -2.00
C TYR A 108 -14.85 4.36 -3.47
N GLY A 109 -15.92 4.08 -4.21
CA GLY A 109 -15.89 3.76 -5.64
C GLY A 109 -15.95 4.98 -6.56
N GLY A 110 -16.35 6.14 -6.05
CA GLY A 110 -16.50 7.36 -6.82
C GLY A 110 -16.69 8.60 -5.96
N SER A 111 -16.69 9.76 -6.61
CA SER A 111 -16.73 11.08 -5.95
C SER A 111 -18.09 11.45 -5.34
N ASP A 112 -19.14 10.69 -5.61
CA ASP A 112 -20.45 10.89 -5.01
C ASP A 112 -20.58 10.27 -3.61
N GLY A 113 -19.61 9.45 -3.19
CA GLY A 113 -19.59 8.74 -1.92
C GLY A 113 -20.66 7.65 -1.78
N GLY A 114 -21.36 7.30 -2.87
CA GLY A 114 -22.50 6.38 -2.83
C GLY A 114 -22.09 4.90 -2.70
N ASP A 115 -21.05 4.51 -3.43
CA ASP A 115 -20.53 3.14 -3.43
C ASP A 115 -19.37 3.00 -2.46
N THR A 116 -19.57 2.15 -1.44
CA THR A 116 -18.55 1.88 -0.42
C THR A 116 -18.36 0.39 -0.17
N ALA A 117 -17.13 -0.01 0.09
CA ALA A 117 -16.76 -1.38 0.44
C ALA A 117 -15.49 -1.40 1.30
N HIS A 118 -15.04 -2.57 1.73
CA HIS A 118 -13.77 -2.73 2.46
C HIS A 118 -12.64 -3.34 1.61
N HIS A 119 -12.85 -3.47 0.30
CA HIS A 119 -11.85 -3.88 -0.67
C HIS A 119 -12.32 -3.50 -2.09
N ALA A 120 -11.36 -3.38 -3.00
CA ALA A 120 -11.57 -2.77 -4.30
C ALA A 120 -12.55 -3.57 -5.17
N LEU A 121 -12.41 -4.89 -5.29
CA LEU A 121 -13.27 -5.70 -6.17
C LEU A 121 -14.74 -5.78 -5.75
N ALA A 122 -15.10 -5.30 -4.55
CA ALA A 122 -16.50 -5.15 -4.14
C ALA A 122 -17.12 -3.81 -4.56
N LEU A 123 -16.35 -2.91 -5.16
CA LEU A 123 -16.81 -1.64 -5.71
C LEU A 123 -17.05 -1.76 -7.23
N PRO A 124 -17.97 -0.97 -7.80
CA PRO A 124 -18.10 -0.83 -9.24
C PRO A 124 -16.76 -0.45 -9.87
N MET A 125 -16.36 -1.15 -10.94
CA MET A 125 -15.10 -0.94 -11.65
C MET A 125 -13.86 -0.98 -10.75
N GLY A 126 -13.95 -1.66 -9.59
CA GLY A 126 -12.87 -1.75 -8.63
C GLY A 126 -11.72 -2.66 -9.07
N ASP A 127 -11.82 -3.25 -10.25
CA ASP A 127 -10.75 -3.93 -10.98
C ASP A 127 -9.79 -2.94 -11.65
N ALA A 128 -10.12 -1.64 -11.69
CA ALA A 128 -9.26 -0.61 -12.23
C ALA A 128 -9.15 0.60 -11.29
N LEU A 129 -8.02 1.30 -11.38
CA LEU A 129 -7.85 2.59 -10.72
C LEU A 129 -8.16 3.70 -11.71
N LEU A 130 -9.41 4.16 -11.68
CA LEU A 130 -9.98 5.10 -12.64
C LEU A 130 -9.79 6.55 -12.20
N ARG A 131 -9.61 7.44 -13.17
CA ARG A 131 -9.73 8.89 -12.97
C ARG A 131 -11.19 9.21 -12.66
N ALA A 132 -11.44 10.18 -11.78
CA ALA A 132 -12.82 10.52 -11.44
C ALA A 132 -13.64 10.93 -12.68
N SER A 133 -13.03 11.59 -13.67
CA SER A 133 -13.70 11.96 -14.92
C SER A 133 -14.08 10.78 -15.81
N SER A 134 -13.42 9.62 -15.67
CA SER A 134 -13.67 8.44 -16.52
C SER A 134 -14.69 7.46 -15.94
N ILE A 135 -15.12 7.64 -14.69
CA ILE A 135 -16.03 6.70 -14.01
C ILE A 135 -17.38 6.58 -14.74
N ALA A 136 -17.96 7.72 -15.14
CA ALA A 136 -19.26 7.71 -15.81
C ALA A 136 -19.20 7.04 -17.19
N GLU A 137 -18.17 7.35 -17.98
CA GLU A 137 -17.94 6.72 -19.29
C GLU A 137 -17.74 5.21 -19.13
N ARG A 138 -16.89 4.80 -18.18
CA ARG A 138 -16.65 3.37 -17.92
C ARG A 138 -17.92 2.65 -17.46
N ALA A 139 -18.76 3.27 -16.64
CA ALA A 139 -20.03 2.69 -16.21
C ALA A 139 -21.01 2.48 -17.38
N GLU A 140 -21.06 3.41 -18.35
CA GLU A 140 -21.85 3.26 -19.56
C GLU A 140 -21.34 2.12 -20.46
N GLU A 141 -20.02 1.99 -20.61
CA GLU A 141 -19.39 0.89 -21.35
C GLU A 141 -19.73 -0.47 -20.74
N GLU A 142 -19.55 -0.64 -19.42
CA GLU A 142 -19.80 -1.91 -18.73
C GLU A 142 -21.29 -2.28 -18.68
N ALA A 143 -22.18 -1.28 -18.67
CA ALA A 143 -23.62 -1.53 -18.80
C ALA A 143 -23.99 -2.09 -20.19
N ALA A 144 -23.24 -1.72 -21.23
CA ALA A 144 -23.43 -2.22 -22.58
C ALA A 144 -22.74 -3.58 -22.81
N ASP A 145 -21.54 -3.75 -22.27
CA ASP A 145 -20.73 -4.98 -22.36
C ASP A 145 -20.05 -5.28 -21.00
N PRO A 146 -20.69 -6.11 -20.15
CA PRO A 146 -20.17 -6.41 -18.83
C PRO A 146 -18.76 -7.01 -18.89
N PRO A 147 -17.80 -6.49 -18.09
CA PRO A 147 -16.43 -7.00 -18.12
C PRO A 147 -16.39 -8.44 -17.62
N THR A 148 -15.46 -9.23 -18.16
CA THR A 148 -15.17 -10.53 -17.55
C THR A 148 -14.56 -10.29 -16.17
N PRO A 149 -15.03 -10.97 -15.11
CA PRO A 149 -14.45 -10.79 -13.79
C PRO A 149 -12.93 -10.97 -13.81
N PRO A 150 -12.16 -10.06 -13.18
CA PRO A 150 -10.71 -10.15 -13.19
C PRO A 150 -10.28 -11.48 -12.59
N THR A 151 -9.42 -12.19 -13.30
CA THR A 151 -8.99 -13.54 -12.90
C THR A 151 -7.84 -13.53 -11.90
N SER A 152 -7.21 -12.37 -11.63
CA SER A 152 -6.20 -12.24 -10.58
C SER A 152 -5.77 -10.79 -10.30
N GLY A 153 -5.36 -10.54 -9.04
CA GLY A 153 -4.28 -9.61 -8.70
C GLY A 153 -4.59 -8.11 -8.61
N LEU A 154 -5.83 -7.69 -8.82
CA LEU A 154 -6.23 -6.27 -8.81
C LEU A 154 -6.96 -5.86 -7.52
N ASP A 155 -7.26 -6.80 -6.62
CA ASP A 155 -7.94 -6.49 -5.37
C ASP A 155 -6.96 -5.89 -4.36
N PHE A 156 -7.41 -4.85 -3.67
CA PHE A 156 -6.71 -4.27 -2.53
C PHE A 156 -7.69 -3.82 -1.46
N ALA A 157 -7.20 -3.77 -0.22
CA ALA A 157 -7.89 -3.27 0.95
C ALA A 157 -6.93 -2.46 1.81
N TYR A 158 -7.45 -1.66 2.73
CA TYR A 158 -6.64 -1.08 3.80
C TYR A 158 -7.15 -1.52 5.16
N LEU A 159 -6.22 -1.67 6.10
CA LEU A 159 -6.53 -1.76 7.51
C LEU A 159 -5.65 -0.80 8.32
N VAL A 160 -6.15 -0.39 9.47
CA VAL A 160 -5.34 0.26 10.50
C VAL A 160 -4.87 -0.83 11.45
N ASP A 161 -3.57 -1.04 11.53
CA ASP A 161 -2.97 -2.03 12.42
C ASP A 161 -3.04 -1.58 13.89
N PRO A 162 -2.65 -2.43 14.85
CA PRO A 162 -2.67 -2.05 16.26
C PRO A 162 -1.82 -0.80 16.56
N ASP A 163 -0.71 -0.60 15.84
CA ASP A 163 0.19 0.56 15.94
C ASP A 163 -0.40 1.84 15.30
N GLY A 164 -1.64 1.77 14.80
CA GLY A 164 -2.30 2.88 14.16
C GLY A 164 -1.78 3.14 12.75
N MET A 165 -0.97 2.23 12.19
CA MET A 165 -0.43 2.39 10.85
C MET A 165 -1.45 1.95 9.80
N LEU A 166 -1.58 2.74 8.74
CA LEU A 166 -2.36 2.34 7.57
C LEU A 166 -1.55 1.32 6.74
N VAL A 167 -2.13 0.13 6.60
CA VAL A 167 -1.54 -1.00 5.89
C VAL A 167 -2.35 -1.30 4.66
N GLU A 168 -1.69 -1.35 3.50
CA GLU A 168 -2.29 -1.86 2.28
C GLU A 168 -2.19 -3.38 2.23
N VAL A 169 -3.26 -4.03 1.80
CA VAL A 169 -3.28 -5.46 1.57
C VAL A 169 -3.72 -5.71 0.14
N THR A 170 -2.90 -6.39 -0.64
CA THR A 170 -3.20 -6.69 -2.05
C THR A 170 -3.31 -8.19 -2.29
N ALA A 171 -4.09 -8.57 -3.31
CA ALA A 171 -4.06 -9.92 -3.86
C ALA A 171 -2.95 -10.02 -4.92
N GLY A 172 -2.32 -11.19 -5.06
CA GLY A 172 -1.26 -11.39 -6.04
C GLY A 172 -0.97 -12.86 -6.34
N GLN A 173 0.07 -13.10 -7.15
CA GLN A 173 0.49 -14.47 -7.49
C GLN A 173 1.23 -15.16 -6.36
N ASN A 174 2.01 -14.39 -5.58
CA ASN A 174 2.84 -14.89 -4.50
C ASN A 174 2.60 -14.07 -3.24
N ASP A 175 2.76 -14.71 -2.08
CA ASP A 175 2.78 -14.04 -0.80
C ASP A 175 4.03 -13.16 -0.67
N SER A 176 3.89 -11.98 -0.08
CA SER A 176 5.00 -11.12 0.34
C SER A 176 4.61 -10.20 1.50
N PHE A 177 5.33 -10.29 2.62
CA PHE A 177 4.99 -9.56 3.84
C PHE A 177 5.10 -8.05 3.72
N ARG A 178 6.16 -7.52 3.12
CA ARG A 178 6.30 -6.08 2.88
C ARG A 178 6.82 -5.85 1.47
N SER A 179 6.00 -6.19 0.49
CA SER A 179 6.34 -6.11 -0.94
C SER A 179 6.54 -4.68 -1.42
N HIS A 180 5.90 -3.70 -0.79
CA HIS A 180 5.93 -2.32 -1.24
C HIS A 180 5.70 -1.31 -0.11
N THR A 181 6.10 -0.06 -0.37
CA THR A 181 5.85 1.09 0.50
C THR A 181 5.52 2.28 -0.37
N HIS A 182 4.46 2.99 -0.02
CA HIS A 182 4.01 4.19 -0.71
C HIS A 182 4.46 5.43 0.04
N PHE A 183 4.86 6.42 -0.74
CA PHE A 183 5.30 7.71 -0.24
C PHE A 183 4.50 8.84 -0.87
N TRP A 184 4.17 9.84 -0.06
CA TRP A 184 3.76 11.14 -0.56
C TRP A 184 4.97 11.93 -1.04
N ALA A 185 4.90 12.45 -2.26
CA ALA A 185 5.93 13.30 -2.84
C ALA A 185 5.29 14.42 -3.66
N GLU A 186 5.81 15.64 -3.54
CA GLU A 186 5.36 16.77 -4.36
C GLU A 186 5.67 16.57 -5.85
N HIS A 187 6.80 15.91 -6.15
CA HIS A 187 7.23 15.54 -7.49
C HIS A 187 7.55 14.04 -7.55
N PRO A 188 6.53 13.14 -7.65
CA PRO A 188 6.73 11.70 -7.55
C PRO A 188 7.74 11.12 -8.54
N LEU A 189 7.77 11.61 -9.77
CA LEU A 189 8.72 11.13 -10.78
C LEU A 189 10.16 11.58 -10.47
N CYS A 190 10.35 12.79 -9.94
CA CYS A 190 11.67 13.24 -9.50
C CYS A 190 12.14 12.49 -8.25
N ALA A 191 11.21 12.17 -7.33
CA ALA A 191 11.49 11.32 -6.19
C ALA A 191 11.95 9.93 -6.64
N ALA A 192 11.30 9.33 -7.65
CA ALA A 192 11.72 8.05 -8.22
C ALA A 192 13.15 8.13 -8.81
N ASN A 193 13.47 9.16 -9.61
CA ASN A 193 14.83 9.39 -10.09
C ASN A 193 15.84 9.46 -8.93
N TRP A 194 15.51 10.20 -7.87
CA TRP A 194 16.38 10.33 -6.70
C TRP A 194 16.63 8.98 -6.01
N HIS A 195 15.60 8.13 -5.84
CA HIS A 195 15.76 6.80 -5.23
C HIS A 195 16.67 5.89 -6.06
N VAL A 196 16.55 5.92 -7.38
CA VAL A 196 17.44 5.15 -8.27
C VAL A 196 18.88 5.66 -8.16
N GLU A 197 19.09 6.98 -8.22
CA GLU A 197 20.41 7.58 -8.18
C GLU A 197 21.13 7.39 -6.82
N HIS A 198 20.40 7.54 -5.71
CA HIS A 198 21.00 7.65 -4.38
C HIS A 198 20.87 6.40 -3.53
N LEU A 199 19.84 5.58 -3.74
CA LEU A 199 19.56 4.38 -2.93
C LEU A 199 19.78 3.08 -3.69
N GLY A 200 20.08 3.15 -5.00
CA GLY A 200 20.27 1.97 -5.84
C GLY A 200 18.98 1.20 -6.12
N ALA A 201 17.82 1.86 -5.98
CA ALA A 201 16.53 1.34 -6.44
C ALA A 201 16.55 1.15 -7.96
N ARG A 202 15.57 0.44 -8.53
CA ARG A 202 15.56 0.12 -9.96
C ARG A 202 14.19 0.34 -10.53
N PHE A 203 14.09 1.15 -11.59
CA PHE A 203 12.83 1.25 -12.31
C PHE A 203 12.28 -0.13 -12.69
N PRO A 204 10.97 -0.36 -12.54
CA PRO A 204 10.36 -1.61 -12.93
C PRO A 204 10.56 -1.87 -14.42
N GLU A 205 10.56 -3.13 -14.85
CA GLU A 205 10.68 -3.46 -16.29
C GLU A 205 9.41 -3.06 -17.06
N ASN A 206 8.26 -3.05 -16.38
CA ASN A 206 6.97 -2.73 -16.95
C ASN A 206 6.62 -1.26 -16.71
N GLN A 207 5.93 -0.66 -17.68
CA GLN A 207 5.45 0.72 -17.57
C GLN A 207 4.45 0.89 -16.43
N ASN A 208 4.42 2.10 -15.87
CA ASN A 208 3.46 2.45 -14.83
C ASN A 208 2.06 2.65 -15.44
N THR A 209 1.11 1.81 -15.06
CA THR A 209 -0.31 1.92 -15.47
C THR A 209 -0.96 3.24 -15.03
N PHE A 210 -0.50 3.87 -13.93
CA PHE A 210 -0.96 5.18 -13.46
C PHE A 210 -0.41 6.37 -14.25
N SER A 211 0.56 6.13 -15.12
CA SER A 211 1.32 7.18 -15.79
C SER A 211 1.65 6.77 -17.20
N SER A 212 0.74 6.10 -17.92
CA SER A 212 0.93 5.78 -19.35
C SER A 212 1.27 7.01 -20.20
N ASP A 213 0.85 8.19 -19.75
CA ASP A 213 1.15 9.50 -20.35
C ASP A 213 2.61 9.95 -20.13
N PHE A 214 3.31 9.36 -19.16
CA PHE A 214 4.69 9.67 -18.80
C PHE A 214 5.54 8.40 -18.94
N ASN A 215 6.58 8.46 -19.76
CA ASN A 215 7.49 7.33 -19.93
C ASN A 215 8.82 7.62 -19.23
N PHE A 216 9.36 6.62 -18.53
CA PHE A 216 10.76 6.64 -18.10
C PHE A 216 11.64 5.99 -19.19
N SER A 217 12.89 6.41 -19.24
CA SER A 217 13.93 5.80 -20.09
C SER A 217 14.99 5.13 -19.21
N GLU A 218 16.04 4.57 -19.81
CA GLU A 218 17.24 4.14 -19.07
C GLU A 218 17.83 5.25 -18.18
N ASN A 219 17.59 6.53 -18.55
CA ASN A 219 18.05 7.69 -17.80
C ASN A 219 16.98 8.24 -16.82
N GLY A 220 15.93 7.47 -16.55
CA GLY A 220 14.82 7.87 -15.67
C GLY A 220 13.76 8.73 -16.35
N TRP A 221 12.97 9.41 -15.50
CA TRP A 221 11.87 10.28 -15.89
C TRP A 221 12.36 11.64 -16.38
N SER A 222 11.95 12.06 -17.58
CA SER A 222 12.29 13.38 -18.15
C SER A 222 11.20 13.89 -19.10
N PRO A 223 10.52 15.02 -18.80
CA PRO A 223 10.62 15.77 -17.55
C PRO A 223 10.11 14.96 -16.36
N CYS A 224 10.71 15.14 -15.17
CA CYS A 224 10.21 14.54 -13.93
C CYS A 224 9.25 15.48 -13.17
N GLU A 225 9.35 16.79 -13.43
CA GLU A 225 8.39 17.77 -12.93
C GLU A 225 7.23 17.87 -13.93
N VAL A 226 6.09 17.31 -13.54
CA VAL A 226 4.87 17.32 -14.35
C VAL A 226 3.69 17.73 -13.49
N PRO A 227 2.61 18.28 -14.08
CA PRO A 227 1.42 18.62 -13.33
C PRO A 227 0.79 17.41 -12.64
N THR A 228 0.23 17.62 -11.45
CA THR A 228 -0.61 16.64 -10.78
C THR A 228 -1.88 16.41 -11.60
N GLY A 229 -2.22 15.14 -11.82
CA GLY A 229 -3.44 14.73 -12.49
C GLY A 229 -4.66 14.72 -11.57
N GLU A 230 -5.78 14.22 -12.10
CA GLU A 230 -7.01 14.06 -11.33
C GLU A 230 -6.86 13.01 -10.22
N VAL A 231 -7.72 13.12 -9.21
CA VAL A 231 -7.90 12.07 -8.20
C VAL A 231 -8.42 10.77 -8.84
N THR A 232 -8.07 9.65 -8.23
CA THR A 232 -8.48 8.32 -8.68
C THR A 232 -9.25 7.54 -7.63
N PHE A 233 -10.08 6.62 -8.10
CA PHE A 233 -10.87 5.66 -7.33
C PHE A 233 -10.60 4.24 -7.86
N PRO A 234 -10.78 3.17 -7.06
CA PRO A 234 -11.18 3.21 -5.65
C PRO A 234 -10.08 3.74 -4.72
N THR A 235 -10.48 4.28 -3.58
CA THR A 235 -9.57 4.78 -2.53
C THR A 235 -10.28 4.87 -1.19
N TYR A 236 -9.54 4.93 -0.10
CA TYR A 236 -10.10 5.21 1.23
C TYR A 236 -10.38 6.71 1.46
N MET A 237 -9.93 7.59 0.56
CA MET A 237 -10.17 9.03 0.65
C MET A 237 -11.51 9.36 -0.05
N GLU A 238 -12.47 9.89 0.69
CA GLU A 238 -13.82 10.18 0.16
C GLU A 238 -13.78 11.15 -1.03
N VAL A 239 -12.83 12.09 -0.98
CA VAL A 239 -12.61 13.10 -2.04
C VAL A 239 -11.79 12.57 -3.23
N GLY A 240 -11.44 11.28 -3.23
CA GLY A 240 -10.51 10.69 -4.20
C GLY A 240 -9.04 10.91 -3.81
N GLN A 241 -8.15 10.14 -4.44
CA GLN A 241 -6.72 10.15 -4.11
C GLN A 241 -5.82 10.56 -5.26
N LEU A 242 -4.86 11.45 -4.96
CA LEU A 242 -3.86 11.90 -5.93
C LEU A 242 -2.81 10.81 -6.14
N ARG A 243 -2.89 10.12 -7.28
CA ARG A 243 -1.93 9.08 -7.70
C ARG A 243 -1.25 9.36 -9.05
N ILE A 244 -1.58 10.48 -9.68
CA ILE A 244 -1.10 10.83 -11.02
C ILE A 244 -0.26 12.13 -10.91
N PRO A 245 1.01 12.12 -11.33
CA PRO A 245 1.79 10.95 -11.72
C PRO A 245 2.13 10.06 -10.50
N ALA A 246 2.49 8.80 -10.76
CA ALA A 246 3.12 7.92 -9.77
C ALA A 246 4.54 7.55 -10.20
N GLY A 247 5.49 7.63 -9.27
CA GLY A 247 6.88 7.25 -9.51
C GLY A 247 7.21 5.92 -8.85
N ASN A 248 7.37 4.85 -9.63
CA ASN A 248 7.71 3.51 -9.14
C ASN A 248 9.21 3.22 -9.36
N VAL A 249 9.85 2.48 -8.43
CA VAL A 249 11.28 2.07 -8.42
C VAL A 249 11.48 0.72 -7.74
#